data_AF-A0A962LKG0-F1
#
_entry.id   AF-A0A962LKG0-F1
#
_cell.length_a   1.000
_cell.length_b   1.000
_cell.length_c   1.000
_cell.angle_alpha   90.00
_cell.angle_beta   90.00
_cell.angle_gamma   90.00
#
_symmetry.space_group_name_H-M   'P 1'
#
loop_
_entity.id
_entity.type
_entity.pdbx_description
1 polymer ?
#
loop_
_entity_poly.entity_id
_entity_poly.type
_entity_poly.pdbx_seq_one_letter_code
_entity_poly.pdbx_strand_id
1 'polypeptide(L)'
;MLATAPVARAVEVLTVHELVSHCEHLAEEPEGADAQYCIRYIQGFIDGAVATDVRVMINLETESQEGESFSQRAKRTRLPSRMDHIRAARLAGFCLGDPLPLREVVDLVVTDLVRLDIGKAPDSPAREAVYESLVDHYPCAGD
;
A
#
# COMPACT_ATOMS: atom_id res chain seq x y z
N MET A 1 20.11 -5.68 21.52
CA MET A 1 19.29 -6.78 20.94
C MET A 1 18.23 -6.13 20.09
N LEU A 2 18.34 -6.21 18.75
CA LEU A 2 17.26 -5.81 17.86
C LEU A 2 16.17 -6.89 17.95
N ALA A 3 15.03 -6.55 18.53
CA ALA A 3 13.87 -7.42 18.49
C ALA A 3 13.34 -7.40 17.04
N THR A 4 13.55 -8.47 16.29
CA THR A 4 12.86 -8.67 15.02
C THR A 4 11.37 -8.81 15.34
N ALA A 5 10.58 -7.78 14.99
CA ALA A 5 9.14 -7.87 15.12
C ALA A 5 8.63 -9.07 14.30
N PRO A 6 7.71 -9.90 14.84
CA PRO A 6 7.13 -10.99 14.07
C PRO A 6 6.41 -10.42 12.86
N VAL A 7 6.69 -10.98 11.67
CA VAL A 7 5.99 -10.60 10.45
C VAL A 7 4.54 -11.05 10.61
N ALA A 8 3.63 -10.09 10.75
CA ALA A 8 2.19 -10.37 10.78
C ALA A 8 1.77 -10.98 9.44
N ARG A 9 1.11 -12.13 9.48
CA ARG A 9 0.53 -12.79 8.30
C ARG A 9 -0.93 -13.10 8.58
N ALA A 10 -1.78 -12.92 7.56
CA ALA A 10 -3.15 -13.37 7.63
C ALA A 10 -3.16 -14.91 7.72
N VAL A 11 -4.09 -15.45 8.53
CA VAL A 11 -4.30 -16.90 8.64
C VAL A 11 -4.88 -17.44 7.34
N GLU A 12 -5.77 -16.66 6.72
CA GLU A 12 -6.36 -16.92 5.42
C GLU A 12 -5.82 -15.87 4.45
N VAL A 13 -5.09 -16.34 3.43
CA VAL A 13 -4.46 -15.46 2.44
C VAL A 13 -5.37 -15.36 1.23
N LEU A 14 -5.84 -14.15 0.93
CA LEU A 14 -6.52 -13.87 -0.33
C LEU A 14 -5.55 -14.05 -1.50
N THR A 15 -5.89 -14.95 -2.41
CA THR A 15 -5.11 -15.24 -3.62
C THR A 15 -5.41 -14.26 -4.75
N VAL A 16 -4.51 -14.19 -5.74
CA VAL A 16 -4.74 -13.42 -6.98
C VAL A 16 -6.03 -13.88 -7.66
N HIS A 17 -6.23 -15.19 -7.78
CA HIS A 17 -7.42 -15.74 -8.41
C HIS A 17 -8.72 -15.31 -7.73
N GLU A 18 -8.79 -15.44 -6.40
CA GLU A 18 -9.97 -15.02 -5.63
C GLU A 18 -10.25 -13.52 -5.81
N LEU A 19 -9.22 -12.67 -5.73
CA LEU A 19 -9.40 -11.24 -5.94
C LEU A 19 -9.86 -10.93 -7.37
N VAL A 20 -9.26 -11.55 -8.40
CA VAL A 20 -9.65 -11.38 -9.80
C VAL A 20 -11.11 -11.79 -10.03
N SER A 21 -11.56 -12.90 -9.43
CA SER A 21 -12.95 -13.36 -9.55
C SER A 21 -13.97 -12.30 -9.12
N HIS A 22 -13.63 -11.47 -8.12
CA HIS A 22 -14.46 -10.33 -7.72
C HIS A 22 -14.30 -9.13 -8.68
N CYS A 23 -13.08 -8.91 -9.19
CA CYS A 23 -12.77 -7.79 -10.07
C CYS A 23 -13.38 -7.91 -11.48
N GLU A 24 -13.73 -9.11 -11.95
CA GLU A 24 -14.38 -9.32 -13.25
C GLU A 24 -15.69 -8.54 -13.40
N HIS A 25 -16.38 -8.29 -12.28
CA HIS A 25 -17.64 -7.56 -12.24
C HIS A 25 -17.48 -6.02 -12.28
N LEU A 26 -16.25 -5.47 -12.31
CA LEU A 26 -15.99 -4.03 -12.22
C LEU A 26 -16.62 -3.20 -13.33
N ALA A 27 -16.83 -3.78 -14.53
CA ALA A 27 -17.37 -3.09 -15.69
C ALA A 27 -18.90 -3.19 -15.77
N GLU A 28 -19.45 -4.34 -15.39
CA GLU A 28 -20.87 -4.66 -15.55
C GLU A 28 -21.70 -4.17 -14.37
N GLU A 29 -21.20 -4.34 -13.14
CA GLU A 29 -21.91 -3.98 -11.91
C GLU A 29 -20.96 -3.31 -10.90
N PRO A 30 -20.48 -2.08 -11.16
CA PRO A 30 -19.47 -1.42 -10.33
C PRO A 30 -19.91 -1.15 -8.89
N GLU A 31 -21.21 -1.06 -8.63
CA GLU A 31 -21.80 -0.92 -7.29
C GLU A 31 -22.21 -2.25 -6.66
N GLY A 32 -22.01 -3.36 -7.38
CA GLY A 32 -22.26 -4.73 -6.92
C GLY A 32 -21.26 -5.15 -5.86
N ALA A 33 -21.62 -6.18 -5.08
CA ALA A 33 -20.81 -6.64 -3.95
C ALA A 33 -19.40 -7.06 -4.38
N ASP A 34 -19.26 -7.76 -5.50
CA ASP A 34 -17.97 -8.23 -6.03
C ASP A 34 -17.08 -7.07 -6.49
N ALA A 35 -17.62 -6.16 -7.30
CA ALA A 35 -16.88 -4.99 -7.75
C ALA A 35 -16.44 -4.11 -6.56
N GLN A 36 -17.34 -3.90 -5.58
CA GLN A 36 -17.00 -3.17 -4.36
C GLN A 36 -15.96 -3.91 -3.51
N TYR A 37 -16.00 -5.24 -3.44
CA TYR A 37 -14.96 -6.03 -2.76
C TYR A 37 -13.59 -5.75 -3.37
N CYS A 38 -13.46 -5.85 -4.70
CA CYS A 38 -12.22 -5.58 -5.41
C CYS A 38 -11.71 -4.14 -5.19
N ILE A 39 -12.58 -3.13 -5.38
CA ILE A 39 -12.24 -1.71 -5.20
C ILE A 39 -11.76 -1.45 -3.76
N ARG A 40 -12.51 -1.93 -2.77
CA ARG A 40 -12.21 -1.66 -1.35
C ARG A 40 -10.98 -2.42 -0.87
N TYR A 41 -10.70 -3.60 -1.40
CA TYR A 41 -9.46 -4.31 -1.11
C TYR A 41 -8.24 -3.50 -1.56
N ILE A 42 -8.22 -3.06 -2.82
CA ILE A 42 -7.10 -2.26 -3.37
C ILE A 42 -6.99 -0.91 -2.65
N GLN A 43 -8.11 -0.23 -2.41
CA GLN A 43 -8.12 1.01 -1.64
C GLN A 43 -7.57 0.79 -0.22
N GLY A 44 -8.02 -0.25 0.47
CA GLY A 44 -7.55 -0.59 1.81
C GLY A 44 -6.06 -0.95 1.84
N PHE A 45 -5.54 -1.57 0.79
CA PHE A 45 -4.11 -1.81 0.63
C PHE A 45 -3.33 -0.49 0.54
N ILE A 46 -3.77 0.44 -0.33
CA ILE A 46 -3.14 1.76 -0.50
C ILE A 46 -3.18 2.55 0.82
N ASP A 47 -4.35 2.65 1.45
CA ASP A 47 -4.53 3.35 2.73
C ASP A 47 -3.66 2.73 3.84
N GLY A 48 -3.55 1.39 3.85
CA GLY A 48 -2.74 0.63 4.79
C GLY A 48 -1.23 0.84 4.60
N ALA A 49 -0.74 0.86 3.36
CA ALA A 49 0.64 1.16 3.03
C ALA A 49 1.01 2.58 3.51
N VAL A 50 0.22 3.59 3.10
CA VAL A 50 0.44 5.00 3.49
C VAL A 50 0.43 5.17 5.01
N ALA A 51 -0.50 4.53 5.73
CA ALA A 51 -0.59 4.63 7.19
C ALA A 51 0.60 3.96 7.90
N THR A 52 1.08 2.83 7.37
CA THR A 52 2.20 2.09 7.95
C THR A 52 3.51 2.83 7.75
N ASP A 53 3.74 3.40 6.57
CA ASP A 53 5.01 4.07 6.27
C ASP A 53 5.20 5.34 7.10
N VAL A 54 4.13 6.11 7.35
CA VAL A 54 4.18 7.28 8.23
C VAL A 54 4.52 6.85 9.66
N ARG A 55 3.92 5.75 10.15
CA ARG A 55 4.15 5.25 11.52
C ARG A 55 5.53 4.64 11.70
N VAL A 56 6.00 3.85 10.73
CA VAL A 56 7.35 3.26 10.73
C VAL A 56 8.41 4.35 10.71
N MET A 57 8.23 5.38 9.87
CA MET A 57 9.14 6.54 9.84
C MET A 57 9.21 7.24 11.20
N ILE A 58 8.07 7.54 11.83
CA ILE A 58 8.02 8.19 13.15
C ILE A 58 8.71 7.31 14.22
N ASN A 59 8.52 5.99 14.17
CA ASN A 59 9.13 5.07 15.12
C ASN A 59 10.66 5.00 14.94
N LEU A 60 11.16 4.90 13.70
CA LEU A 60 12.59 4.93 13.40
C LEU A 60 13.26 6.24 13.84
N GLU A 61 12.60 7.37 13.62
CA GLU A 61 13.07 8.67 14.11
C GLU A 61 13.12 8.73 15.65
N THR A 62 12.26 7.98 16.34
CA THR A 62 12.19 7.96 17.81
C THR A 62 13.29 7.08 18.45
N GLU A 63 13.70 5.99 17.79
CA GLU A 63 14.72 5.06 18.32
C GLU A 63 16.16 5.60 18.23
N SER A 64 16.42 6.57 17.35
CA SER A 64 17.77 7.08 17.05
C SER A 64 18.30 8.19 17.98
N GLN A 65 17.66 8.43 19.14
CA GLN A 65 17.71 9.74 19.80
C GLN A 65 18.33 9.77 21.22
N GLU A 66 19.51 9.18 21.42
CA GLU A 66 20.35 9.58 22.56
C GLU A 66 20.86 11.02 22.35
N GLY A 67 20.42 11.96 23.20
CA GLY A 67 20.87 13.36 23.18
C GLY A 67 19.91 14.38 22.55
N GLU A 68 18.66 14.02 22.26
CA GLU A 68 17.69 14.93 21.63
C GLU A 68 17.29 16.12 22.52
N SER A 69 17.36 17.34 21.95
CA SER A 69 16.94 18.57 22.62
C SER A 69 15.40 18.72 22.69
N PHE A 70 14.91 19.55 23.62
CA PHE A 70 13.47 19.80 23.78
C PHE A 70 12.79 20.30 22.50
N SER A 71 13.49 21.10 21.69
CA SER A 71 12.95 21.64 20.43
C SER A 71 12.85 20.60 19.31
N GLN A 72 13.77 19.62 19.28
CA GLN A 72 13.69 18.48 18.36
C GLN A 72 12.50 17.59 18.73
N ARG A 73 12.32 17.32 20.02
CA ARG A 73 11.21 16.51 20.54
C ARG A 73 9.85 17.13 20.23
N ALA A 74 9.74 18.45 20.40
CA ALA A 74 8.53 19.21 20.08
C ALA A 74 8.21 19.24 18.58
N LYS A 75 9.22 19.20 17.70
CA LYS A 75 9.00 19.09 16.25
C LYS A 75 8.48 17.72 15.87
N ARG A 76 9.02 16.65 16.47
CA ARG A 76 8.64 15.26 16.19
C ARG A 76 7.22 14.91 16.60
N THR A 77 6.75 15.41 17.74
CA THR A 77 5.39 15.13 18.22
C THR A 77 4.31 15.98 17.55
N ARG A 78 4.68 16.86 16.62
CA ARG A 78 3.74 17.66 15.84
C ARG A 78 3.02 16.78 14.81
N LEU A 79 1.79 17.17 14.46
CA LEU A 79 1.00 16.50 13.42
C LEU A 79 1.83 16.42 12.12
N PRO A 80 1.88 15.25 11.44
CA PRO A 80 2.67 15.09 10.22
C PRO A 80 2.31 16.13 9.16
N SER A 81 3.34 16.69 8.52
CA SER A 81 3.19 17.61 7.40
C SER A 81 3.04 16.85 6.08
N ARG A 82 2.62 17.52 5.01
CA ARG A 82 2.59 16.95 3.64
C ARG A 82 3.96 16.41 3.21
N MET A 83 5.05 17.03 3.64
CA MET A 83 6.41 16.56 3.35
C MET A 83 6.75 15.26 4.09
N ASP A 84 6.21 15.07 5.30
CA ASP A 84 6.39 13.81 6.05
C ASP A 84 5.62 12.67 5.39
N HIS A 85 4.43 12.95 4.82
CA HIS A 85 3.70 11.99 4.00
C HIS A 85 4.45 11.62 2.71
N ILE A 86 5.10 12.58 2.05
CA ILE A 86 5.94 12.30 0.88
C ILE A 86 7.16 11.45 1.26
N ARG A 87 7.82 11.75 2.39
CA ARG A 87 8.95 10.96 2.89
C ARG A 87 8.52 9.55 3.27
N ALA A 88 7.34 9.39 3.87
CA ALA A 88 6.74 8.10 4.16
C ALA A 88 6.41 7.31 2.88
N ALA A 89 5.80 7.92 1.86
CA ALA A 89 5.52 7.25 0.59
C ALA A 89 6.79 6.69 -0.08
N ARG A 90 7.95 7.34 0.10
CA ARG A 90 9.24 6.79 -0.36
C ARG A 90 9.63 5.49 0.34
N LEU A 91 9.22 5.28 1.60
CA LEU A 91 9.43 4.03 2.33
C LEU A 91 8.50 2.92 1.82
N ALA A 92 7.33 3.26 1.28
CA ALA A 92 6.41 2.33 0.62
C ALA A 92 7.03 1.65 -0.61
N GLY A 93 7.90 2.38 -1.33
CA GLY A 93 8.44 1.97 -2.62
C GLY A 93 7.61 2.40 -3.84
N PHE A 94 6.46 3.04 -3.64
CA PHE A 94 5.62 3.61 -4.71
C PHE A 94 5.04 4.97 -4.32
N CYS A 95 4.76 5.83 -5.31
CA CYS A 95 4.31 7.21 -5.14
C CYS A 95 3.16 7.53 -6.10
N LEU A 96 1.93 7.57 -5.59
CA LEU A 96 0.72 7.87 -6.39
C LEU A 96 0.62 9.33 -6.87
N GLY A 97 1.44 10.25 -6.36
CA GLY A 97 1.46 11.66 -6.78
C GLY A 97 0.23 12.47 -6.33
N ASP A 98 0.04 13.64 -6.95
CA ASP A 98 -1.07 14.57 -6.69
C ASP A 98 -2.34 14.14 -7.46
N PRO A 99 -3.54 14.44 -6.92
CA PRO A 99 -4.60 13.45 -6.72
C PRO A 99 -4.99 12.70 -8.00
N LEU A 100 -4.77 11.39 -7.98
CA LEU A 100 -5.26 10.46 -8.99
C LEU A 100 -6.65 9.93 -8.60
N PRO A 101 -7.57 9.77 -9.56
CA PRO A 101 -8.82 9.08 -9.31
C PRO A 101 -8.52 7.62 -8.90
N LEU A 102 -9.05 7.21 -7.73
CA LEU A 102 -8.89 5.83 -7.23
C LEU A 102 -9.25 4.78 -8.30
N ARG A 103 -10.26 5.07 -9.12
CA ARG A 103 -10.70 4.17 -10.18
C ARG A 103 -9.60 3.88 -11.21
N GLU A 104 -8.81 4.88 -11.58
CA GLU A 104 -7.71 4.69 -12.54
C GLU A 104 -6.62 3.76 -11.99
N VAL A 105 -6.28 3.93 -10.71
CA VAL A 105 -5.33 3.06 -10.02
C VAL A 105 -5.88 1.63 -9.93
N VAL A 106 -7.16 1.49 -9.58
CA VAL A 106 -7.83 0.18 -9.50
C VAL A 106 -7.85 -0.53 -10.85
N ASP A 107 -8.28 0.14 -11.92
CA ASP A 107 -8.38 -0.47 -13.26
C ASP A 107 -7.00 -0.95 -13.75
N LEU A 108 -5.95 -0.19 -13.46
CA LEU A 108 -4.58 -0.53 -13.81
C LEU A 108 -4.05 -1.73 -13.01
N VAL A 109 -4.26 -1.75 -11.69
CA VAL A 109 -3.89 -2.90 -10.84
C VAL A 109 -4.66 -4.16 -11.24
N VAL A 110 -5.96 -4.05 -11.50
CA VAL A 110 -6.80 -5.19 -11.95
C VAL A 110 -6.29 -5.75 -13.27
N THR A 111 -5.83 -4.90 -14.19
CA THR A 111 -5.25 -5.34 -15.46
C THR A 111 -4.04 -6.26 -15.25
N ASP A 112 -3.17 -5.95 -14.28
CA ASP A 112 -2.02 -6.80 -13.96
C ASP A 112 -2.42 -8.08 -13.23
N LEU A 113 -3.38 -7.99 -12.31
CA LEU A 113 -3.91 -9.17 -11.60
C LEU A 113 -4.51 -10.19 -12.58
N VAL A 114 -5.29 -9.75 -13.57
CA VAL A 114 -5.85 -10.61 -14.62
C VAL A 114 -4.74 -11.30 -15.43
N ARG A 115 -3.64 -10.60 -15.73
CA ARG A 115 -2.49 -11.20 -16.42
C ARG A 115 -1.80 -12.27 -15.58
N LEU A 116 -1.71 -12.06 -14.27
CA LEU A 116 -1.11 -13.01 -13.33
C LEU A 116 -1.99 -14.26 -13.14
N ASP A 117 -3.30 -14.06 -13.07
CA ASP A 117 -4.30 -15.13 -12.92
C ASP A 117 -4.32 -16.09 -14.12
N ILE A 118 -4.39 -15.54 -15.33
CA ILE A 118 -4.35 -16.34 -16.57
C ILE A 118 -3.00 -17.06 -16.73
N GLY A 119 -1.93 -16.48 -16.19
CA GLY A 119 -0.56 -16.88 -16.45
C GLY A 119 0.10 -17.63 -15.30
N LYS A 120 0.88 -16.87 -14.51
CA LYS A 120 2.05 -17.38 -13.79
C LYS A 120 1.79 -17.73 -12.33
N ALA A 121 0.75 -17.18 -11.69
CA ALA A 121 0.64 -17.24 -10.24
C ALA A 121 -0.78 -16.98 -9.68
N PRO A 122 -1.83 -17.69 -10.14
CA PRO A 122 -3.20 -17.50 -9.61
C PRO A 122 -3.30 -17.74 -8.10
N ASP A 123 -2.53 -18.70 -7.57
CA ASP A 123 -2.52 -19.04 -6.13
C ASP A 123 -1.61 -18.16 -5.27
N SER A 124 -0.94 -17.16 -5.87
CA SER A 124 -0.06 -16.27 -5.11
C SER A 124 -0.85 -15.26 -4.27
N PRO A 125 -0.26 -14.70 -3.19
CA PRO A 125 -0.95 -13.72 -2.36
C PRO A 125 -1.31 -12.46 -3.16
N ALA A 126 -2.60 -12.10 -3.22
CA ALA A 126 -3.07 -10.89 -3.89
C ALA A 126 -2.36 -9.62 -3.40
N ARG A 127 -2.05 -9.58 -2.10
CA ARG A 127 -1.29 -8.50 -1.47
C ARG A 127 0.04 -8.23 -2.17
N GLU A 128 0.78 -9.28 -2.52
CA GLU A 128 2.10 -9.15 -3.16
C GLU A 128 1.96 -8.67 -4.60
N ALA A 129 0.99 -9.22 -5.34
CA ALA A 129 0.69 -8.76 -6.70
C ALA A 129 0.22 -7.30 -6.78
N VAL A 130 -0.65 -6.86 -5.84
CA VAL A 130 -1.07 -5.46 -5.75
C VAL A 130 0.11 -4.56 -5.43
N TYR A 131 0.99 -4.97 -4.51
CA TYR A 131 2.20 -4.22 -4.19
C TYR A 131 3.12 -4.05 -5.40
N GLU A 132 3.44 -5.16 -6.09
CA GLU A 132 4.32 -5.16 -7.26
C GLU A 132 3.74 -4.30 -8.39
N SER A 133 2.44 -4.40 -8.68
CA SER A 133 1.78 -3.54 -9.67
C SER A 133 1.91 -2.06 -9.31
N LEU A 134 1.68 -1.69 -8.04
CA LEU A 134 1.83 -0.29 -7.62
C LEU A 134 3.27 0.22 -7.75
N VAL A 135 4.28 -0.60 -7.42
CA VAL A 135 5.70 -0.24 -7.58
C VAL A 135 6.07 -0.06 -9.05
N ASP A 136 5.59 -0.94 -9.93
CA ASP A 136 5.90 -0.92 -11.36
C ASP A 136 5.31 0.30 -12.07
N HIS A 137 4.06 0.66 -11.75
CA HIS A 137 3.36 1.75 -12.44
C HIS A 137 3.51 3.11 -11.77
N TYR A 138 3.80 3.15 -10.46
CA TYR A 138 3.96 4.38 -9.70
C TYR A 138 5.31 4.43 -8.97
N PRO A 139 6.45 4.29 -9.68
CA PRO A 139 7.74 4.42 -9.04
C PRO A 139 7.93 5.83 -8.50
N CYS A 140 8.45 5.96 -7.28
CA CYS A 140 8.85 7.25 -6.76
C CYS A 140 9.99 7.81 -7.60
N ALA A 141 9.81 9.00 -8.19
CA ALA A 141 10.89 9.70 -8.87
C ALA A 141 12.07 9.93 -7.90
N GLY A 142 13.26 9.51 -8.31
CA GLY A 142 14.49 9.66 -7.54
C GLY A 142 15.02 11.09 -7.55
N ASP A 143 15.32 11.57 -6.33
CA ASP A 143 16.18 12.70 -5.89
C ASP A 143 16.48 13.88 -6.82
#